data_AF-A0A4R6ZMC4-F1
#
_entry.id   AF-A0A4R6ZMC4-F1
#
_cell.length_a   1.000
_cell.length_b   1.000
_cell.length_c   1.000
_cell.angle_alpha   90.00
_cell.angle_beta   90.00
_cell.angle_gamma   90.00
#
_symmetry.space_group_name_H-M   'P 1'
#
loop_
_entity.id
_entity.type
_entity.pdbx_description
1 polymer ?
#
loop_
_entity_poly.entity_id
_entity_poly.type
_entity_poly.pdbx_seq_one_letter_code
_entity_poly.pdbx_strand_id
1 'polypeptide(L)'
;MNNFEKIKNRLNKKEAVIAVMGLGYVGLPLAISFAEAGFQVIGFDPSEPKVMLVNQGKSDIMDITSERLAKLVGNKQLIATTDSENLAKADAIIICVPTPLTKSYEPDISYIVSAVDMIRENMTPNTAVVLESTTYPGTSKELLYLPIEKDGWKLDEDFYVCYSPERVDPGNKTYQTENTPKVLGGMTPISMQVGTALYEQVINHVVPVASTEVAEMSKLLENTFRSINIAFINEMSLLCEKLDIDVWETIEASSTKPFGFMRFNPGPGIGGHCIPLDPIYLSWKAKEVNFFSRFIELAQETNHQMPEHVVHKAMKTLNSKQKALSGSRVLLLGMAYKENIDDLRESPSISVYENLIKSGASVDFCDPLATKYRDYNGVTQETIPLDYNRFATYDLVIMMTCHDIFDKEQIFANSALILDTKNVMSSFASNKVTRFGGGPVVHTEKTIMA
;
A
#
# COMPACT_ATOMS: atom_id res chain seq x y z
N MET A 1 25.20 13.17 33.07
CA MET A 1 24.91 12.56 31.75
C MET A 1 24.84 13.66 30.70
N ASN A 2 25.47 13.47 29.55
CA ASN A 2 25.25 14.30 28.37
C ASN A 2 23.81 14.07 27.84
N ASN A 3 23.35 14.90 26.90
CA ASN A 3 21.98 14.83 26.37
C ASN A 3 21.69 13.44 25.75
N PHE A 4 22.63 12.90 24.97
CA PHE A 4 22.57 11.56 24.39
C PHE A 4 22.23 10.45 25.40
N GLU A 5 22.97 10.37 26.51
CA GLU A 5 22.70 9.36 27.53
C GLU A 5 21.34 9.60 28.21
N LYS A 6 20.91 10.86 28.36
CA LYS A 6 19.62 11.19 28.98
C LYS A 6 18.46 10.67 28.15
N ILE A 7 18.43 10.94 26.84
CA ILE A 7 17.33 10.46 25.99
C ILE A 7 17.31 8.93 25.96
N LYS A 8 18.48 8.28 25.80
CA LYS A 8 18.58 6.82 25.76
C LYS A 8 18.08 6.17 27.05
N ASN A 9 18.44 6.73 28.21
CA ASN A 9 17.94 6.22 29.49
C ASN A 9 16.44 6.42 29.67
N ARG A 10 15.86 7.56 29.22
CA ARG A 10 14.42 7.78 29.27
C ARG A 10 13.66 6.81 28.36
N LEU A 11 14.18 6.55 27.16
CA LEU A 11 13.62 5.55 26.23
C LEU A 11 13.64 4.14 26.86
N ASN A 12 14.78 3.70 27.38
CA ASN A 12 14.93 2.38 27.99
C ASN A 12 14.07 2.16 29.24
N LYS A 13 13.82 3.22 30.01
CA LYS A 13 12.98 3.17 31.21
C LYS A 13 11.49 3.41 30.93
N LYS A 14 11.10 3.66 29.68
CA LYS A 14 9.73 4.04 29.30
C LYS A 14 9.26 5.37 29.94
N GLU A 15 10.19 6.24 30.30
CA GLU A 15 9.92 7.57 30.87
C GLU A 15 9.82 8.65 29.78
N ALA A 16 10.18 8.31 28.53
CA ALA A 16 10.06 9.18 27.39
C ALA A 16 8.59 9.36 26.96
N VAL A 17 8.24 10.53 26.43
CA VAL A 17 6.97 10.77 25.74
C VAL A 17 7.17 10.68 24.23
N ILE A 18 6.34 9.89 23.56
CA ILE A 18 6.43 9.68 22.11
C ILE A 18 5.28 10.43 21.42
N ALA A 19 5.59 11.29 20.47
CA ALA A 19 4.60 11.89 19.59
C ALA A 19 4.62 11.20 18.23
N VAL A 20 3.43 10.92 17.68
CA VAL A 20 3.27 10.41 16.31
C VAL A 20 2.39 11.38 15.54
N MET A 21 2.92 11.95 14.46
CA MET A 21 2.24 12.92 13.60
C MET A 21 1.66 12.23 12.36
N GLY A 22 0.34 12.26 12.23
CA GLY A 22 -0.44 11.55 11.22
C GLY A 22 -0.94 10.21 11.77
N LEU A 23 -2.24 10.12 12.07
CA LEU A 23 -2.86 8.91 12.66
C LEU A 23 -3.49 8.01 11.60
N GLY A 24 -2.90 7.99 10.40
CA GLY A 24 -3.29 7.11 9.30
C GLY A 24 -2.90 5.64 9.54
N TYR A 25 -2.97 4.86 8.47
CA TYR A 25 -2.69 3.41 8.47
C TYR A 25 -1.25 3.03 8.88
N VAL A 26 -0.33 4.00 8.95
CA VAL A 26 1.04 3.82 9.45
C VAL A 26 1.16 4.31 10.89
N GLY A 27 0.80 5.58 11.13
CA GLY A 27 1.06 6.21 12.43
C GLY A 27 0.18 5.70 13.58
N LEU A 28 -1.10 5.36 13.35
CA LEU A 28 -1.92 4.85 14.46
C LEU A 28 -1.45 3.47 14.97
N PRO A 29 -1.13 2.47 14.11
CA PRO A 29 -0.52 1.22 14.58
C PRO A 29 0.78 1.43 15.35
N LEU A 30 1.63 2.37 14.91
CA LEU A 30 2.87 2.67 15.59
C LEU A 30 2.64 3.33 16.96
N ALA A 31 1.72 4.30 17.04
CA ALA A 31 1.31 4.94 18.29
C ALA A 31 0.77 3.92 19.31
N ILE A 32 -0.06 2.98 18.84
CA ILE A 32 -0.57 1.87 19.66
C ILE A 32 0.57 0.99 20.16
N SER A 33 1.52 0.64 19.30
CA SER A 33 2.66 -0.21 19.66
C SER A 33 3.51 0.42 20.76
N PHE A 34 3.78 1.73 20.68
CA PHE A 34 4.48 2.46 21.76
C PHE A 34 3.65 2.54 23.05
N ALA A 35 2.35 2.79 22.96
CA ALA A 35 1.49 2.86 24.14
C ALA A 35 1.40 1.49 24.86
N GLU A 36 1.31 0.39 24.10
CA GLU A 36 1.34 -0.99 24.64
C GLU A 36 2.67 -1.36 25.28
N ALA A 37 3.78 -0.84 24.74
CA ALA A 37 5.10 -0.99 25.33
C ALA A 37 5.32 -0.14 26.60
N GLY A 38 4.31 0.62 27.02
CA GLY A 38 4.28 1.35 28.29
C GLY A 38 4.61 2.84 28.20
N PHE A 39 4.79 3.40 27.00
CA PHE A 39 5.04 4.82 26.84
C PHE A 39 3.76 5.66 26.98
N GLN A 40 3.96 6.94 27.32
CA GLN A 40 2.96 7.97 27.11
C GLN A 40 3.04 8.43 25.65
N VAL A 41 1.93 8.37 24.93
CA VAL A 41 1.87 8.64 23.49
C VAL A 41 0.91 9.79 23.19
N ILE A 42 1.41 10.75 22.40
CA ILE A 42 0.64 11.86 21.85
C ILE A 42 0.43 11.58 20.36
N GLY A 43 -0.81 11.36 19.96
CA GLY A 43 -1.17 11.26 18.55
C GLY A 43 -1.56 12.62 18.01
N PHE A 44 -0.78 13.19 17.09
CA PHE A 44 -1.14 14.44 16.42
C PHE A 44 -1.75 14.15 15.05
N ASP A 45 -2.90 14.71 14.74
CA ASP A 45 -3.49 14.67 13.39
C ASP A 45 -4.27 15.98 13.16
N PRO A 46 -4.17 16.64 11.99
CA PRO A 46 -4.90 17.88 11.73
C PRO A 46 -6.42 17.67 11.58
N SER A 47 -6.87 16.43 11.40
CA SER A 47 -8.29 16.09 11.24
C SER A 47 -8.99 15.95 12.61
N GLU A 48 -9.77 16.97 12.98
CA GLU A 48 -10.60 16.92 14.19
C GLU A 48 -11.51 15.66 14.26
N PRO A 49 -12.19 15.24 13.16
CA PRO A 49 -12.95 13.99 13.15
C PRO A 49 -12.09 12.76 13.49
N LYS A 50 -10.86 12.70 12.99
CA LYS A 50 -9.93 11.59 13.25
C LYS A 50 -9.52 11.57 14.73
N VAL A 51 -9.14 12.72 15.27
CA VAL A 51 -8.76 12.88 16.68
C VAL A 51 -9.90 12.47 17.61
N MET A 52 -11.13 12.93 17.34
CA MET A 52 -12.31 12.55 18.12
C MET A 52 -12.58 11.04 18.07
N LEU A 53 -12.44 10.41 16.90
CA LEU A 53 -12.65 8.98 16.73
C LEU A 53 -11.65 8.18 17.58
N VAL A 54 -10.36 8.54 17.52
CA VAL A 54 -9.29 7.90 18.29
C VAL A 54 -9.53 8.07 19.79
N ASN A 55 -9.84 9.28 20.26
CA ASN A 55 -10.11 9.55 21.67
C ASN A 55 -11.40 8.89 22.20
N GLN A 56 -12.31 8.43 21.32
CA GLN A 56 -13.43 7.57 21.69
C GLN A 56 -13.06 6.08 21.78
N GLY A 57 -11.79 5.73 21.54
CA GLY A 57 -11.36 4.35 21.47
C GLY A 57 -11.82 3.61 20.22
N LYS A 58 -12.20 4.32 19.15
CA LYS A 58 -12.69 3.72 17.91
C LYS A 58 -11.62 3.77 16.83
N SER A 59 -11.49 2.67 16.11
CA SER A 59 -10.57 2.56 14.97
C SER A 59 -11.33 2.46 13.65
N ASP A 60 -10.90 3.26 12.68
CA ASP A 60 -11.25 3.22 11.26
C ASP A 60 -10.21 2.45 10.42
N ILE A 61 -9.17 1.89 11.05
CA ILE A 61 -8.15 1.07 10.40
C ILE A 61 -8.49 -0.40 10.63
N MET A 62 -8.66 -1.15 9.55
CA MET A 62 -9.12 -2.55 9.56
C MET A 62 -8.28 -3.46 10.46
N ASP A 63 -6.96 -3.28 10.46
CA ASP A 63 -6.01 -4.11 11.24
C ASP A 63 -5.95 -3.73 12.73
N ILE A 64 -6.71 -2.73 13.18
CA ILE A 64 -6.76 -2.28 14.58
C ILE A 64 -8.19 -2.43 15.11
N THR A 65 -8.37 -3.30 16.11
CA THR A 65 -9.65 -3.42 16.79
C THR A 65 -9.92 -2.20 17.68
N SER A 66 -11.18 -1.75 17.73
CA SER A 66 -11.58 -0.67 18.63
C SER A 66 -11.37 -1.05 20.10
N GLU A 67 -11.49 -2.32 20.47
CA GLU A 67 -11.21 -2.80 21.83
C GLU A 67 -9.76 -2.55 22.25
N ARG A 68 -8.80 -2.86 21.37
CA ARG A 68 -7.37 -2.63 21.60
C ARG A 68 -7.08 -1.14 21.84
N LEU A 69 -7.63 -0.28 20.98
CA LEU A 69 -7.45 1.17 21.08
C LEU A 69 -8.13 1.76 22.33
N ALA A 70 -9.37 1.36 22.61
CA ALA A 70 -10.14 1.86 23.75
C ALA A 70 -9.45 1.61 25.09
N LYS A 71 -8.75 0.48 25.25
CA LYS A 71 -7.97 0.18 26.45
C LYS A 71 -6.86 1.21 26.68
N LEU A 72 -6.10 1.56 25.64
CA LEU A 72 -4.96 2.49 25.73
C LEU A 72 -5.42 3.92 25.99
N VAL A 73 -6.51 4.33 25.34
CA VAL A 73 -7.12 5.65 25.53
C VAL A 73 -7.76 5.76 26.93
N GLY A 74 -8.47 4.72 27.38
CA GLY A 74 -9.06 4.66 28.71
C GLY A 74 -8.02 4.72 29.85
N ASN A 75 -6.84 4.13 29.62
CA ASN A 75 -5.70 4.22 30.52
C ASN A 75 -4.90 5.53 30.39
N LYS A 76 -5.29 6.42 29.47
CA LYS A 76 -4.58 7.66 29.13
C LYS A 76 -3.13 7.44 28.67
N GLN A 77 -2.83 6.27 28.10
CA GLN A 77 -1.52 5.97 27.52
C GLN A 77 -1.39 6.52 26.10
N LEU A 78 -2.51 6.69 25.40
CA LEU A 78 -2.58 7.33 24.09
C LEU A 78 -3.63 8.44 24.14
N ILE A 79 -3.24 9.66 23.77
CA ILE A 79 -4.14 10.81 23.66
C ILE A 79 -3.94 11.41 22.27
N ALA A 80 -5.02 11.55 21.50
CA ALA A 80 -5.00 12.23 20.21
C ALA A 80 -5.31 13.73 20.36
N THR A 81 -4.71 14.58 19.54
CA THR A 81 -4.89 16.04 19.57
C THR A 81 -4.68 16.68 18.19
N THR A 82 -5.34 17.80 17.93
CA THR A 82 -5.07 18.73 16.81
C THR A 82 -4.13 19.87 17.21
N ASP A 83 -3.79 19.99 18.50
CA ASP A 83 -2.97 21.07 19.06
C ASP A 83 -1.48 20.70 19.05
N SER A 84 -0.72 21.36 18.18
CA SER A 84 0.71 21.16 17.98
C SER A 84 1.58 21.59 19.16
N GLU A 85 1.08 22.43 20.09
CA GLU A 85 1.83 22.82 21.30
C GLU A 85 2.15 21.59 22.17
N ASN A 86 1.37 20.51 22.05
CA ASN A 86 1.64 19.26 22.76
C ASN A 86 2.93 18.56 22.31
N LEU A 87 3.47 18.89 21.13
CA LEU A 87 4.76 18.36 20.67
C LEU A 87 5.90 18.78 21.59
N ALA A 88 5.78 19.90 22.31
CA ALA A 88 6.75 20.35 23.30
C ALA A 88 6.94 19.39 24.49
N LYS A 89 6.01 18.44 24.68
CA LYS A 89 6.08 17.41 25.73
C LYS A 89 6.86 16.17 25.29
N ALA A 90 7.11 16.00 23.99
CA ALA A 90 7.65 14.79 23.42
C ALA A 90 9.19 14.76 23.51
N ASP A 91 9.74 13.60 23.87
CA ASP A 91 11.17 13.31 23.77
C ASP A 91 11.51 12.69 22.38
N ALA A 92 10.53 12.09 21.72
CA ALA A 92 10.65 11.59 20.34
C ALA A 92 9.40 11.93 19.52
N ILE A 93 9.59 12.41 18.29
CA ILE A 93 8.52 12.78 17.36
C ILE A 93 8.69 11.98 16.07
N ILE A 94 7.66 11.24 15.67
CA ILE A 94 7.67 10.36 14.49
C ILE A 94 6.68 10.92 13.45
N ILE A 95 7.16 11.17 12.23
CA ILE A 95 6.39 11.79 11.14
C ILE A 95 5.85 10.73 10.19
N CYS A 96 4.54 10.49 10.25
CA CYS A 96 3.77 9.48 9.50
C CYS A 96 2.68 10.14 8.63
N VAL A 97 2.98 11.30 8.05
CA VAL A 97 2.04 12.08 7.25
C VAL A 97 1.94 11.56 5.81
N PRO A 98 0.84 11.85 5.09
CA PRO A 98 0.70 11.47 3.70
C PRO A 98 1.78 12.08 2.80
N THR A 99 2.19 11.32 1.79
CA THR A 99 3.11 11.75 0.73
C THR A 99 2.47 11.44 -0.63
N PRO A 100 1.45 12.20 -1.04
CA PRO A 100 0.77 11.97 -2.30
C PRO A 100 1.59 12.52 -3.48
N LEU A 101 1.17 12.17 -4.69
CA LEU A 101 1.62 12.82 -5.91
C LEU A 101 0.64 13.92 -6.33
N THR A 102 1.16 14.98 -6.94
CA THR A 102 0.36 15.99 -7.62
C THR A 102 -0.28 15.42 -8.90
N LYS A 103 -1.20 16.16 -9.51
CA LYS A 103 -1.79 15.80 -10.82
C LYS A 103 -0.75 15.65 -11.94
N SER A 104 0.42 16.26 -11.77
CA SER A 104 1.55 16.18 -12.71
C SER A 104 2.52 15.04 -12.36
N TYR A 105 2.17 14.15 -11.43
CA TYR A 105 3.03 13.06 -10.94
C TYR A 105 4.34 13.54 -10.29
N GLU A 106 4.27 14.65 -9.56
CA GLU A 106 5.39 15.16 -8.75
C GLU A 106 5.13 14.87 -7.27
N PRO A 107 6.18 14.57 -6.46
CA PRO A 107 6.05 14.49 -5.01
C PRO A 107 5.41 15.74 -4.39
N ASP A 108 4.30 15.57 -3.66
CA ASP A 108 3.73 16.64 -2.83
C ASP A 108 4.36 16.59 -1.43
N ILE A 109 5.34 17.47 -1.21
CA ILE A 109 6.07 17.57 0.06
C ILE A 109 5.38 18.45 1.11
N SER A 110 4.25 19.08 0.78
CA SER A 110 3.62 20.09 1.65
C SER A 110 3.27 19.56 3.04
N TYR A 111 2.85 18.30 3.14
CA TYR A 111 2.54 17.63 4.41
C TYR A 111 3.77 17.44 5.30
N ILE A 112 4.91 17.04 4.72
CA ILE A 112 6.17 16.89 5.46
C ILE A 112 6.66 18.27 5.91
N VAL A 113 6.64 19.27 5.02
CA VAL A 113 7.06 20.64 5.36
C VAL A 113 6.21 21.19 6.52
N SER A 114 4.88 21.04 6.44
CA SER A 114 3.98 21.46 7.52
C SER A 114 4.28 20.75 8.85
N ALA A 115 4.56 19.45 8.82
CA ALA A 115 4.96 18.71 10.02
C ALA A 115 6.28 19.22 10.60
N VAL A 116 7.28 19.47 9.75
CA VAL A 116 8.58 20.02 10.18
C VAL A 116 8.42 21.42 10.77
N ASP A 117 7.61 22.30 10.18
CA ASP A 117 7.37 23.63 10.72
C ASP A 117 6.74 23.58 12.12
N MET A 118 5.75 22.71 12.32
CA MET A 118 5.17 22.49 13.66
C MET A 118 6.20 21.96 14.67
N ILE A 119 7.13 21.10 14.24
CA ILE A 119 8.23 20.61 15.08
C ILE A 119 9.18 21.76 15.43
N ARG A 120 9.58 22.58 14.45
CA ARG A 120 10.49 23.72 14.65
C ARG A 120 9.94 24.74 15.65
N GLU A 121 8.63 24.96 15.62
CA GLU A 121 7.94 25.89 16.53
C GLU A 121 7.81 25.38 17.96
N ASN A 122 7.75 24.05 18.17
CA ASN A 122 7.33 23.47 19.45
C ASN A 122 8.36 22.54 20.11
N MET A 123 9.36 22.04 19.38
CA MET A 123 10.30 21.06 19.93
C MET A 123 11.18 21.65 21.03
N THR A 124 11.61 20.79 21.94
CA THR A 124 12.51 21.16 23.04
C THR A 124 13.89 20.51 22.86
N PRO A 125 14.94 20.99 23.55
CA PRO A 125 16.24 20.34 23.53
C PRO A 125 16.18 18.88 23.93
N ASN A 126 17.05 18.09 23.33
CA ASN A 126 17.16 16.65 23.46
C ASN A 126 15.95 15.86 22.89
N THR A 127 15.41 16.29 21.74
CA THR A 127 14.31 15.61 21.03
C THR A 127 14.83 14.74 19.87
N ALA A 128 14.36 13.50 19.75
CA ALA A 128 14.57 12.69 18.55
C ALA A 128 13.46 12.93 17.53
N VAL A 129 13.80 13.21 16.28
CA VAL A 129 12.83 13.36 15.19
C VAL A 129 13.08 12.26 14.15
N VAL A 130 12.05 11.48 13.87
CA VAL A 130 12.12 10.39 12.90
C VAL A 130 11.14 10.63 11.76
N LEU A 131 11.63 10.63 10.53
CA LEU A 131 10.77 10.60 9.35
C LEU A 131 10.47 9.15 8.97
N GLU A 132 9.20 8.77 8.95
CA GLU A 132 8.75 7.44 8.52
C GLU A 132 8.01 7.48 7.18
N SER A 133 7.45 8.64 6.85
CA SER A 133 6.73 8.90 5.60
C SER A 133 7.63 8.53 4.39
N THR A 134 7.07 7.81 3.42
CA THR A 134 7.83 7.38 2.24
C THR A 134 8.15 8.58 1.35
N THR A 135 9.40 8.74 0.96
CA THR A 135 9.86 9.94 0.25
C THR A 135 11.12 9.66 -0.58
N TYR A 136 11.62 10.67 -1.28
CA TYR A 136 12.85 10.58 -2.07
C TYR A 136 14.12 10.65 -1.22
N PRO A 137 15.24 10.01 -1.65
CA PRO A 137 16.51 10.07 -0.96
C PRO A 137 17.02 11.51 -0.86
N GLY A 138 17.36 11.94 0.37
CA GLY A 138 17.76 13.29 0.71
C GLY A 138 16.71 14.07 1.50
N THR A 139 15.46 13.60 1.61
CA THR A 139 14.37 14.34 2.27
C THR A 139 14.66 14.63 3.74
N SER A 140 15.13 13.64 4.50
CA SER A 140 15.46 13.81 5.92
C SER A 140 16.57 14.85 6.13
N LYS A 141 17.47 14.98 5.16
CA LYS A 141 18.51 16.00 5.16
C LYS A 141 17.98 17.37 4.75
N GLU A 142 17.32 17.44 3.60
CA GLU A 142 16.88 18.66 2.93
C GLU A 142 15.72 19.35 3.66
N LEU A 143 14.73 18.58 4.10
CA LEU A 143 13.47 19.10 4.64
C LEU A 143 13.38 19.03 6.16
N LEU A 144 14.16 18.18 6.83
CA LEU A 144 14.12 18.04 8.28
C LEU A 144 15.37 18.61 8.96
N TYR A 145 16.55 18.03 8.69
CA TYR A 145 17.79 18.46 9.35
C TYR A 145 18.20 19.90 9.02
N LEU A 146 18.33 20.25 7.72
CA LEU A 146 18.83 21.58 7.33
C LEU A 146 17.93 22.74 7.80
N PRO A 147 16.58 22.66 7.74
CA PRO A 147 15.73 23.72 8.28
C PRO A 147 15.86 23.90 9.79
N ILE A 148 15.93 22.81 10.55
CA ILE A 148 16.12 22.85 12.01
C ILE A 148 17.50 23.43 12.37
N GLU A 149 18.56 23.01 11.67
CA GLU A 149 19.92 23.52 11.92
C GLU A 149 20.03 25.02 11.61
N LYS A 150 19.34 25.52 10.57
CA LYS A 150 19.31 26.95 10.22
C LYS A 150 18.70 27.82 11.33
N ASP A 151 17.83 27.27 12.17
CA ASP A 151 17.26 27.96 13.32
C ASP A 151 18.21 27.99 14.53
N GLY A 152 19.42 27.42 14.41
CA GLY A 152 20.48 27.45 15.41
C GLY A 152 20.58 26.20 16.29
N TRP A 153 19.74 25.19 16.04
CA TRP A 153 19.79 23.90 16.74
C TRP A 153 20.97 23.06 16.27
N LYS A 154 21.63 22.36 17.19
CA LYS A 154 22.76 21.51 16.87
C LYS A 154 22.40 20.04 16.88
N LEU A 155 22.67 19.37 15.76
CA LEU A 155 22.48 17.93 15.63
C LEU A 155 23.37 17.17 16.64
N ASP A 156 22.81 16.14 17.25
CA ASP A 156 23.39 15.29 18.32
C ASP A 156 23.74 16.00 19.65
N GLU A 157 23.49 17.30 19.75
CA GLU A 157 23.56 18.06 21.00
C GLU A 157 22.14 18.42 21.49
N ASP A 158 21.35 19.05 20.62
CA ASP A 158 20.01 19.55 20.92
C ASP A 158 18.91 18.68 20.30
N PHE A 159 19.17 17.97 19.21
CA PHE A 159 18.19 17.08 18.58
C PHE A 159 18.86 15.96 17.78
N TYR A 160 18.11 14.92 17.45
CA TYR A 160 18.59 13.76 16.70
C TYR A 160 17.68 13.52 15.50
N VAL A 161 18.25 13.10 14.36
CA VAL A 161 17.48 12.88 13.13
C VAL A 161 17.67 11.46 12.63
N CYS A 162 16.56 10.76 12.43
CA CYS A 162 16.54 9.45 11.80
C CYS A 162 15.50 9.37 10.69
N TYR A 163 15.66 8.37 9.83
CA TYR A 163 14.68 7.90 8.88
C TYR A 163 14.42 6.43 9.11
N SER A 164 13.15 6.02 9.12
CA SER A 164 12.79 4.62 9.25
C SER A 164 11.52 4.31 8.46
N PRO A 165 11.63 3.70 7.26
CA PRO A 165 10.47 3.48 6.42
C PRO A 165 9.52 2.45 7.03
N GLU A 166 8.22 2.62 6.80
CA GLU A 166 7.23 1.56 7.02
C GLU A 166 7.33 0.50 5.92
N ARG A 167 7.21 -0.78 6.30
CA ARG A 167 7.33 -1.97 5.45
C ARG A 167 6.20 -2.99 5.67
N VAL A 168 5.23 -2.68 6.54
CA VAL A 168 4.03 -3.50 6.78
C VAL A 168 3.24 -3.69 5.48
N ASP A 169 2.77 -4.92 5.27
CA ASP A 169 1.85 -5.30 4.20
C ASP A 169 0.43 -5.39 4.81
N PRO A 170 -0.51 -4.50 4.45
CA PRO A 170 -1.85 -4.48 5.01
C PRO A 170 -2.58 -5.83 4.88
N GLY A 171 -3.25 -6.29 5.93
CA GLY A 171 -3.94 -7.58 5.96
C GLY A 171 -3.04 -8.82 6.01
N ASN A 172 -1.72 -8.66 6.23
CA ASN A 172 -0.80 -9.80 6.35
C ASN A 172 -0.95 -10.50 7.71
N LYS A 173 -1.30 -11.79 7.69
CA LYS A 173 -1.54 -12.58 8.91
C LYS A 173 -0.25 -13.01 9.63
N THR A 174 0.89 -12.97 8.94
CA THR A 174 2.19 -13.45 9.45
C THR A 174 3.07 -12.30 9.94
N TYR A 175 3.13 -11.23 9.15
CA TYR A 175 3.99 -10.08 9.42
C TYR A 175 3.15 -8.88 9.83
N GLN A 176 3.41 -8.37 11.03
CA GLN A 176 2.81 -7.18 11.63
C GLN A 176 3.93 -6.16 11.94
N THR A 177 3.57 -5.00 12.49
CA THR A 177 4.52 -3.94 12.84
C THR A 177 5.67 -4.45 13.70
N GLU A 178 5.40 -5.26 14.73
CA GLU A 178 6.41 -5.70 15.71
C GLU A 178 7.48 -6.65 15.12
N ASN A 179 7.09 -7.57 14.24
CA ASN A 179 7.97 -8.63 13.74
C ASN A 179 8.55 -8.38 12.34
N THR A 180 8.10 -7.33 11.65
CA THR A 180 8.66 -6.93 10.35
C THR A 180 10.00 -6.21 10.59
N PRO A 181 11.12 -6.66 10.00
CA PRO A 181 12.41 -6.00 10.16
C PRO A 181 12.34 -4.53 9.74
N LYS A 182 12.67 -3.63 10.67
CA LYS A 182 12.60 -2.18 10.44
C LYS A 182 13.97 -1.63 10.10
N VAL A 183 14.10 -1.12 8.87
CA VAL A 183 15.31 -0.42 8.43
C VAL A 183 15.40 0.92 9.17
N LEU A 184 16.58 1.28 9.63
CA LEU A 184 16.82 2.54 10.32
C LEU A 184 18.08 3.20 9.78
N GLY A 185 17.97 4.45 9.36
CA GLY A 185 19.10 5.32 9.03
C GLY A 185 19.16 6.49 10.00
N GLY A 186 20.29 6.70 10.66
CA GLY A 186 20.56 7.92 11.44
C GLY A 186 21.33 8.93 10.59
N MET A 187 21.12 10.23 10.81
CA MET A 187 21.93 11.28 10.17
C MET A 187 23.40 11.19 10.59
N THR A 188 23.66 10.64 11.79
CA THR A 188 24.97 10.37 12.36
C THR A 188 24.96 9.04 13.15
N PRO A 189 26.13 8.54 13.59
CA PRO A 189 26.20 7.40 14.50
C PRO A 189 25.53 7.61 15.86
N ILE A 190 25.41 8.84 16.36
CA ILE A 190 24.72 9.16 17.62
C ILE A 190 23.21 9.11 17.40
N SER A 191 22.72 9.80 16.36
CA SER A 191 21.33 9.73 15.95
C SER A 191 20.88 8.29 15.69
N MET A 192 21.71 7.47 15.03
CA MET A 192 21.45 6.04 14.83
C MET A 192 21.22 5.30 16.16
N GLN A 193 22.06 5.53 17.16
CA GLN A 193 21.93 4.88 18.47
C GLN A 193 20.65 5.32 19.19
N VAL A 194 20.25 6.59 19.07
CA VAL A 194 19.00 7.10 19.63
C VAL A 194 17.80 6.46 18.92
N GLY A 195 17.78 6.44 17.59
CA GLY A 195 16.72 5.79 16.82
C GLY A 195 16.62 4.28 17.09
N THR A 196 17.75 3.62 17.27
CA THR A 196 17.80 2.18 17.62
C THR A 196 17.18 1.96 18.99
N ALA A 197 17.60 2.75 20.00
CA ALA A 197 17.05 2.69 21.35
C ALA A 197 15.56 3.02 21.41
N LEU A 198 15.03 3.81 20.47
CA LEU A 198 13.61 4.10 20.32
C LEU A 198 12.85 2.90 19.73
N TYR A 199 13.28 2.37 18.58
CA TYR A 199 12.51 1.32 17.89
C TYR A 199 12.65 -0.08 18.47
N GLU A 200 13.78 -0.43 19.09
CA GLU A 200 13.95 -1.73 19.79
C GLU A 200 12.94 -1.93 20.93
N GLN A 201 12.24 -0.87 21.32
CA GLN A 201 11.19 -0.90 22.34
C GLN A 201 9.89 -1.53 21.86
N VAL A 202 9.67 -1.56 20.54
CA VAL A 202 8.41 -1.98 19.89
C VAL A 202 8.63 -2.86 18.65
N ILE A 203 9.87 -3.00 18.17
CA ILE A 203 10.24 -3.78 16.99
C ILE A 203 11.26 -4.85 17.38
N ASN A 204 11.01 -6.10 16.98
CA ASN A 204 11.85 -7.25 17.30
C ASN A 204 13.21 -7.24 16.60
N HIS A 205 13.28 -6.68 15.38
CA HIS A 205 14.52 -6.62 14.62
C HIS A 205 14.70 -5.28 13.92
N VAL A 206 15.58 -4.43 14.45
CA VAL A 206 16.01 -3.18 13.83
C VAL A 206 17.25 -3.46 12.95
N VAL A 207 17.23 -2.97 11.72
CA VAL A 207 18.30 -3.13 10.72
C VAL A 207 18.96 -1.77 10.47
N PRO A 208 20.03 -1.42 11.19
CA PRO A 208 20.73 -0.15 11.00
C PRO A 208 21.47 -0.11 9.66
N VAL A 209 21.40 1.01 8.96
CA VAL A 209 22.13 1.28 7.71
C VAL A 209 23.00 2.54 7.82
N ALA A 210 23.88 2.75 6.84
CA ALA A 210 24.94 3.76 6.95
C ALA A 210 24.44 5.23 7.03
N SER A 211 23.25 5.55 6.49
CA SER A 211 22.70 6.91 6.52
C SER A 211 21.18 6.93 6.33
N THR A 212 20.57 8.09 6.54
CA THR A 212 19.15 8.33 6.22
C THR A 212 18.85 8.09 4.73
N GLU A 213 19.74 8.50 3.82
CA GLU A 213 19.56 8.35 2.37
C GLU A 213 19.56 6.87 1.94
N VAL A 214 20.39 6.03 2.57
CA VAL A 214 20.36 4.58 2.32
C VAL A 214 19.03 3.98 2.76
N ALA A 215 18.49 4.41 3.90
CA ALA A 215 17.21 3.95 4.39
C ALA A 215 16.04 4.44 3.50
N GLU A 216 16.05 5.71 3.08
CA GLU A 216 15.07 6.28 2.12
C GLU A 216 15.11 5.53 0.78
N MET A 217 16.31 5.31 0.23
CA MET A 217 16.50 4.59 -1.03
C MET A 217 16.05 3.14 -0.94
N SER A 218 16.26 2.47 0.21
CA SER A 218 15.86 1.07 0.38
C SER A 218 14.36 0.87 0.17
N LYS A 219 13.53 1.78 0.69
CA LYS A 219 12.08 1.73 0.53
C LYS A 219 11.64 1.89 -0.92
N LEU A 220 12.20 2.88 -1.62
CA LEU A 220 11.89 3.09 -3.03
C LEU A 220 12.38 1.94 -3.89
N LEU A 221 13.54 1.35 -3.57
CA LEU A 221 14.08 0.20 -4.27
C LEU A 221 13.17 -1.02 -4.12
N GLU A 222 12.66 -1.31 -2.91
CA GLU A 222 11.74 -2.41 -2.64
C GLU A 222 10.48 -2.33 -3.53
N ASN A 223 9.84 -1.15 -3.57
CA ASN A 223 8.61 -0.96 -4.33
C ASN A 223 8.84 -0.82 -5.83
N THR A 224 9.96 -0.21 -6.25
CA THR A 224 10.37 -0.15 -7.66
C THR A 224 10.66 -1.55 -8.21
N PHE A 225 11.39 -2.37 -7.44
CA PHE A 225 11.64 -3.76 -7.79
C PHE A 225 10.33 -4.55 -7.97
N ARG A 226 9.38 -4.40 -7.04
CA ARG A 226 8.06 -5.04 -7.15
C ARG A 226 7.29 -4.59 -8.39
N SER A 227 7.24 -3.28 -8.65
CA SER A 227 6.56 -2.71 -9.83
C SER A 227 7.13 -3.24 -11.15
N ILE A 228 8.46 -3.28 -11.26
CA ILE A 228 9.16 -3.76 -12.46
C ILE A 228 8.88 -5.24 -12.72
N ASN A 229 8.96 -6.09 -11.69
CA ASN A 229 8.74 -7.52 -11.89
C ASN A 229 7.28 -7.84 -12.23
N ILE A 230 6.32 -7.08 -11.67
CA ILE A 230 4.91 -7.21 -12.07
C ILE A 230 4.74 -6.79 -13.53
N ALA A 231 5.34 -5.67 -13.96
CA ALA A 231 5.31 -5.23 -15.36
C ALA A 231 5.89 -6.29 -16.30
N PHE A 232 7.05 -6.84 -15.94
CA PHE A 232 7.69 -7.89 -16.71
C PHE A 232 6.79 -9.13 -16.87
N ILE A 233 6.19 -9.63 -15.78
CA ILE A 233 5.30 -10.78 -15.87
C ILE A 233 4.00 -10.45 -16.63
N ASN A 234 3.49 -9.23 -16.52
CA ASN A 234 2.37 -8.76 -17.33
C ASN A 234 2.72 -8.78 -18.82
N GLU A 235 3.88 -8.25 -19.21
CA GLU A 235 4.37 -8.29 -20.59
C GLU A 235 4.54 -9.74 -21.08
N MET A 236 5.11 -10.63 -20.25
CA MET A 236 5.24 -12.06 -20.58
C MET A 236 3.89 -12.72 -20.76
N SER A 237 2.86 -12.34 -19.98
CA SER A 237 1.49 -12.80 -20.17
C SER A 237 0.96 -12.41 -21.54
N LEU A 238 1.14 -11.15 -21.95
CA LEU A 238 0.72 -10.69 -23.28
C LEU A 238 1.43 -11.42 -24.43
N LEU A 239 2.71 -11.75 -24.24
CA LEU A 239 3.49 -12.54 -25.19
C LEU A 239 2.99 -13.98 -25.25
N CYS A 240 2.80 -14.64 -24.10
CA CYS A 240 2.30 -16.02 -24.02
C CYS A 240 0.94 -16.16 -24.72
N GLU A 241 0.06 -15.17 -24.60
CA GLU A 241 -1.21 -15.16 -25.32
C GLU A 241 -1.07 -15.12 -26.85
N LYS A 242 -0.03 -14.45 -27.37
CA LYS A 242 0.24 -14.42 -28.82
C LYS A 242 0.88 -15.73 -29.32
N LEU A 243 1.51 -16.46 -28.42
CA LEU A 243 2.16 -17.74 -28.68
C LEU A 243 1.26 -18.95 -28.37
N ASP A 244 0.04 -18.72 -27.90
CA ASP A 244 -0.88 -19.75 -27.40
C ASP A 244 -0.25 -20.62 -26.28
N ILE A 245 0.48 -20.00 -25.36
CA ILE A 245 1.12 -20.63 -24.19
C ILE A 245 0.40 -20.19 -22.90
N ASP A 246 0.24 -21.12 -21.94
CA ASP A 246 -0.28 -20.79 -20.61
C ASP A 246 0.81 -20.14 -19.74
N VAL A 247 0.66 -18.85 -19.45
CA VAL A 247 1.63 -18.11 -18.62
C VAL A 247 1.63 -18.61 -17.18
N TRP A 248 0.49 -19.08 -16.65
CA TRP A 248 0.38 -19.53 -15.28
C TRP A 248 1.12 -20.85 -15.09
N GLU A 249 0.94 -21.80 -16.01
CA GLU A 249 1.72 -23.04 -16.02
C GLU A 249 3.22 -22.74 -16.19
N THR A 250 3.58 -21.80 -17.06
CA THR A 250 4.97 -21.37 -17.27
C THR A 250 5.58 -20.78 -16.00
N ILE A 251 4.84 -19.97 -15.25
CA ILE A 251 5.27 -19.40 -13.97
C ILE A 251 5.39 -20.49 -12.90
N GLU A 252 4.45 -21.43 -12.81
CA GLU A 252 4.53 -22.58 -11.90
C GLU A 252 5.79 -23.41 -12.16
N ALA A 253 6.03 -23.77 -13.43
CA ALA A 253 7.21 -24.51 -13.84
C ALA A 253 8.51 -23.75 -13.50
N SER A 254 8.55 -22.44 -13.77
CA SER A 254 9.70 -21.58 -13.44
C SER A 254 9.93 -21.47 -11.93
N SER A 255 8.85 -21.48 -11.14
CA SER A 255 8.88 -21.41 -9.67
C SER A 255 9.47 -22.66 -9.02
N THR A 256 9.59 -23.78 -9.75
CA THR A 256 10.28 -24.98 -9.24
C THR A 256 11.79 -24.79 -9.10
N LYS A 257 12.37 -23.76 -9.75
CA LYS A 257 13.79 -23.46 -9.64
C LYS A 257 14.08 -22.78 -8.29
N PRO A 258 14.94 -23.36 -7.44
CA PRO A 258 15.13 -22.88 -6.07
C PRO A 258 15.92 -21.56 -5.95
N PHE A 259 16.45 -21.02 -7.06
CA PHE A 259 17.23 -19.79 -7.08
C PHE A 259 17.01 -18.99 -8.37
N GLY A 260 17.12 -17.66 -8.27
CA GLY A 260 17.10 -16.76 -9.43
C GLY A 260 15.74 -16.56 -10.09
N PHE A 261 14.67 -17.14 -9.56
CA PHE A 261 13.30 -16.85 -9.99
C PHE A 261 12.45 -16.51 -8.76
N MET A 262 12.09 -15.24 -8.63
CA MET A 262 11.12 -14.78 -7.64
C MET A 262 9.77 -14.70 -8.33
N ARG A 263 8.78 -15.41 -7.81
CA ARG A 263 7.46 -15.49 -8.44
C ARG A 263 6.72 -14.15 -8.32
N PHE A 264 6.30 -13.62 -9.46
CA PHE A 264 5.27 -12.60 -9.58
C PHE A 264 4.17 -13.16 -10.49
N ASN A 265 2.94 -12.70 -10.31
CA ASN A 265 1.79 -13.16 -11.08
C ASN A 265 1.26 -12.01 -11.95
N PRO A 266 0.78 -12.30 -13.18
CA PRO A 266 0.14 -11.29 -14.00
C PRO A 266 -1.22 -10.91 -13.40
N GLY A 267 -1.77 -9.78 -13.82
CA GLY A 267 -3.08 -9.36 -13.36
C GLY A 267 -3.63 -8.14 -14.07
N PRO A 268 -4.79 -7.63 -13.61
CA PRO A 268 -5.50 -6.53 -14.25
C PRO A 268 -4.82 -5.16 -14.11
N GLY A 269 -3.75 -5.07 -13.33
CA GLY A 269 -3.03 -3.84 -13.02
C GLY A 269 -2.48 -3.87 -11.59
N ILE A 270 -1.90 -2.74 -11.18
CA ILE A 270 -1.37 -2.51 -9.83
C ILE A 270 -2.19 -1.39 -9.19
N GLY A 271 -2.56 -1.56 -7.92
CA GLY A 271 -3.14 -0.49 -7.12
C GLY A 271 -2.49 -0.36 -5.74
N GLY A 272 -3.15 0.39 -4.86
CA GLY A 272 -2.65 0.72 -3.52
C GLY A 272 -1.75 1.95 -3.49
N HIS A 273 -1.21 2.27 -2.32
CA HIS A 273 -0.64 3.60 -2.01
C HIS A 273 0.83 3.73 -2.37
N CYS A 274 1.51 2.60 -2.56
CA CYS A 274 2.98 2.59 -2.60
C CYS A 274 3.51 2.18 -3.98
N ILE A 275 3.04 1.05 -4.54
CA ILE A 275 3.64 0.50 -5.76
C ILE A 275 3.42 1.40 -6.99
N PRO A 276 2.25 2.03 -7.20
CA PRO A 276 2.07 2.96 -8.31
C PRO A 276 2.76 4.31 -8.11
N LEU A 277 3.02 4.73 -6.86
CA LEU A 277 3.52 6.07 -6.54
C LEU A 277 5.05 6.11 -6.34
N ASP A 278 5.60 5.23 -5.51
CA ASP A 278 7.00 5.29 -5.06
C ASP A 278 8.03 5.23 -6.21
N PRO A 279 7.84 4.44 -7.29
CA PRO A 279 8.78 4.46 -8.42
C PRO A 279 8.85 5.83 -9.10
N ILE A 280 7.78 6.63 -9.01
CA ILE A 280 7.72 7.98 -9.56
C ILE A 280 8.57 8.94 -8.73
N TYR A 281 8.59 8.79 -7.39
CA TYR A 281 9.51 9.55 -6.51
C TYR A 281 10.96 9.36 -6.93
N LEU A 282 11.35 8.11 -7.18
CA LEU A 282 12.72 7.78 -7.59
C LEU A 282 13.03 8.35 -8.98
N SER A 283 12.10 8.21 -9.94
CA SER A 283 12.25 8.78 -11.29
C SER A 283 12.36 10.31 -11.24
N TRP A 284 11.55 10.97 -10.41
CA TRP A 284 11.58 12.41 -10.20
C TRP A 284 12.93 12.88 -9.63
N LYS A 285 13.42 12.26 -8.55
CA LYS A 285 14.71 12.63 -7.94
C LYS A 285 15.89 12.36 -8.88
N ALA A 286 15.80 11.31 -9.68
CA ALA A 286 16.82 11.00 -10.67
C ALA A 286 16.94 12.07 -11.78
N LYS A 287 15.83 12.70 -12.18
CA LYS A 287 15.82 13.79 -13.17
C LYS A 287 16.61 15.01 -12.70
N GLU A 288 16.61 15.31 -11.40
CA GLU A 288 17.40 16.43 -10.83
C GLU A 288 18.91 16.27 -11.06
N VAL A 289 19.39 15.03 -11.12
CA VAL A 289 20.80 14.69 -11.38
C VAL A 289 21.03 14.26 -12.83
N ASN A 290 20.10 14.58 -13.74
CA ASN A 290 20.17 14.27 -15.16
C ASN A 290 20.26 12.75 -15.46
N PHE A 291 19.64 11.91 -14.62
CA PHE A 291 19.50 10.47 -14.84
C PHE A 291 18.05 10.11 -15.18
N PHE A 292 17.83 9.53 -16.35
CA PHE A 292 16.50 9.14 -16.83
C PHE A 292 16.37 7.62 -16.88
N SER A 293 15.62 7.05 -15.93
CA SER A 293 15.41 5.60 -15.86
C SER A 293 14.31 5.14 -16.82
N ARG A 294 14.66 4.88 -18.08
CA ARG A 294 13.73 4.33 -19.09
C ARG A 294 13.06 3.03 -18.64
N PHE A 295 13.72 2.25 -17.78
CA PHE A 295 13.21 0.98 -17.30
C PHE A 295 12.05 1.15 -16.31
N ILE A 296 12.14 2.14 -15.42
CA ILE A 296 11.05 2.47 -14.49
C ILE A 296 9.84 3.00 -15.28
N GLU A 297 10.08 3.88 -16.26
CA GLU A 297 9.03 4.44 -17.12
C GLU A 297 8.29 3.34 -17.91
N LEU A 298 9.03 2.42 -18.55
CA LEU A 298 8.44 1.31 -19.29
C LEU A 298 7.61 0.38 -18.39
N ALA A 299 8.09 0.10 -17.17
CA ALA A 299 7.34 -0.70 -16.22
C ALA A 299 6.02 -0.03 -15.82
N GLN A 300 6.04 1.28 -15.58
CA GLN A 300 4.84 2.05 -15.27
C GLN A 300 3.85 2.05 -16.44
N GLU A 301 4.33 2.30 -17.66
CA GLU A 301 3.50 2.26 -18.87
C GLU A 301 2.84 0.89 -19.05
N THR A 302 3.60 -0.19 -18.91
CA THR A 302 3.10 -1.57 -19.04
C THR A 302 2.00 -1.85 -18.02
N ASN A 303 2.22 -1.47 -16.74
CA ASN A 303 1.24 -1.68 -15.69
C ASN A 303 -0.02 -0.84 -15.88
N HIS A 304 0.11 0.40 -16.36
CA HIS A 304 -1.01 1.31 -16.59
C HIS A 304 -1.88 0.88 -17.77
N GLN A 305 -1.33 0.15 -18.76
CA GLN A 305 -2.08 -0.37 -19.90
C GLN A 305 -2.89 -1.64 -19.58
N MET A 306 -2.65 -2.30 -18.43
CA MET A 306 -3.32 -3.57 -18.10
C MET A 306 -4.85 -3.46 -17.98
N PRO A 307 -5.44 -2.41 -17.38
CA PRO A 307 -6.89 -2.22 -17.41
C PRO A 307 -7.49 -2.17 -18.81
N GLU A 308 -6.83 -1.52 -19.78
CA GLU A 308 -7.29 -1.50 -21.17
C GLU A 308 -7.23 -2.90 -21.79
N HIS A 309 -6.19 -3.66 -21.48
CA HIS A 309 -6.08 -5.05 -21.94
C HIS A 309 -7.19 -5.94 -21.35
N VAL A 310 -7.60 -5.74 -20.10
CA VAL A 310 -8.77 -6.43 -19.51
C VAL A 310 -10.04 -6.12 -20.31
N VAL A 311 -10.28 -4.87 -20.69
CA VAL A 311 -11.44 -4.49 -21.52
C VAL A 311 -11.38 -5.17 -22.90
N HIS A 312 -10.20 -5.22 -23.53
CA HIS A 312 -10.01 -5.96 -24.78
C HIS A 312 -10.31 -7.45 -24.64
N LYS A 313 -9.92 -8.06 -23.52
CA LYS A 313 -10.27 -9.46 -23.20
C LYS A 313 -11.76 -9.67 -22.94
N ALA A 314 -12.43 -8.71 -22.30
CA ALA A 314 -13.87 -8.72 -22.13
C ALA A 314 -14.58 -8.73 -23.50
N MET A 315 -14.14 -7.86 -24.43
CA MET A 315 -14.66 -7.85 -25.81
C MET A 315 -14.47 -9.21 -26.50
N LYS A 316 -13.26 -9.78 -26.44
CA LYS A 316 -12.98 -11.11 -27.02
C LYS A 316 -13.85 -12.21 -26.41
N THR A 317 -14.05 -12.17 -25.09
CA THR A 317 -14.86 -13.16 -24.37
C THR A 317 -16.33 -13.08 -24.80
N LEU A 318 -16.91 -11.89 -24.87
CA LEU A 318 -18.29 -11.69 -25.35
C LEU A 318 -18.45 -12.10 -26.83
N ASN A 319 -17.46 -11.81 -27.67
CA ASN A 319 -17.47 -12.19 -29.08
C ASN A 319 -17.53 -13.72 -29.29
N SER A 320 -17.05 -14.53 -28.35
CA SER A 320 -17.23 -16.00 -28.40
C SER A 320 -18.70 -16.45 -28.43
N LYS A 321 -19.61 -15.58 -27.99
CA LYS A 321 -21.07 -15.74 -28.05
C LYS A 321 -21.74 -14.74 -28.99
N GLN A 322 -20.97 -14.15 -29.92
CA GLN A 322 -21.44 -13.15 -30.89
C GLN A 322 -22.09 -11.92 -30.24
N LYS A 323 -21.67 -11.57 -29.01
CA LYS A 323 -22.11 -10.35 -28.31
C LYS A 323 -21.04 -9.27 -28.42
N ALA A 324 -21.46 -8.04 -28.74
CA ALA A 324 -20.60 -6.88 -28.68
C ALA A 324 -20.49 -6.37 -27.23
N LEU A 325 -19.38 -5.73 -26.87
CA LEU A 325 -19.23 -5.10 -25.55
C LEU A 325 -20.26 -3.97 -25.34
N SER A 326 -20.45 -3.13 -26.36
CA SER A 326 -21.47 -2.09 -26.31
C SER A 326 -22.86 -2.73 -26.22
N GLY A 327 -23.65 -2.31 -25.24
CA GLY A 327 -24.98 -2.85 -24.94
C GLY A 327 -24.98 -4.14 -24.10
N SER A 328 -23.82 -4.74 -23.83
CA SER A 328 -23.74 -5.89 -22.92
C SER A 328 -23.83 -5.45 -21.45
N ARG A 329 -24.41 -6.31 -20.61
CA ARG A 329 -24.43 -6.18 -19.15
C ARG A 329 -23.22 -6.89 -18.56
N VAL A 330 -22.37 -6.16 -17.86
CA VAL A 330 -21.12 -6.66 -17.27
C VAL A 330 -21.17 -6.51 -15.75
N LEU A 331 -20.78 -7.56 -15.04
CA LEU A 331 -20.62 -7.52 -13.59
C LEU A 331 -19.14 -7.60 -13.24
N LEU A 332 -18.62 -6.60 -12.52
CA LEU A 332 -17.29 -6.63 -11.93
C LEU A 332 -17.36 -7.20 -10.51
N LEU A 333 -16.57 -8.23 -10.21
CA LEU A 333 -16.43 -8.79 -8.87
C LEU A 333 -15.13 -8.28 -8.23
N GLY A 334 -15.29 -7.51 -7.16
CA GLY A 334 -14.21 -6.85 -6.43
C GLY A 334 -13.83 -5.48 -7.02
N MET A 335 -13.90 -4.45 -6.19
CA MET A 335 -13.54 -3.07 -6.50
C MET A 335 -12.29 -2.64 -5.72
N ALA A 336 -12.02 -3.21 -4.55
CA ALA A 336 -10.79 -2.98 -3.80
C ALA A 336 -9.53 -3.35 -4.60
N TYR A 337 -8.39 -2.71 -4.33
CA TYR A 337 -7.15 -3.00 -5.05
C TYR A 337 -6.49 -4.34 -4.63
N LYS A 338 -6.81 -4.82 -3.42
CA LYS A 338 -6.29 -6.06 -2.83
C LYS A 338 -7.45 -6.83 -2.20
N GLU A 339 -7.31 -8.14 -2.18
CA GLU A 339 -8.26 -9.05 -1.53
C GLU A 339 -8.42 -8.74 -0.03
N ASN A 340 -9.64 -8.94 0.45
CA ASN A 340 -10.00 -8.88 1.87
C ASN A 340 -9.82 -7.51 2.56
N ILE A 341 -9.67 -6.42 1.80
CA ILE A 341 -9.68 -5.04 2.30
C ILE A 341 -10.73 -4.19 1.56
N ASP A 342 -11.06 -3.01 2.06
CA ASP A 342 -12.04 -2.06 1.49
C ASP A 342 -11.40 -0.91 0.71
N ASP A 343 -10.08 -0.98 0.48
CA ASP A 343 -9.31 0.14 -0.03
C ASP A 343 -9.36 0.25 -1.56
N LEU A 344 -9.77 1.42 -2.03
CA LEU A 344 -9.99 1.74 -3.43
C LEU A 344 -8.87 2.57 -4.07
N ARG A 345 -7.86 2.99 -3.30
CA ARG A 345 -6.80 3.88 -3.79
C ARG A 345 -6.03 3.21 -4.92
N GLU A 346 -5.95 3.91 -6.06
CA GLU A 346 -5.33 3.42 -7.30
C GLU A 346 -5.85 2.05 -7.77
N SER A 347 -7.06 1.65 -7.39
CA SER A 347 -7.57 0.32 -7.75
C SER A 347 -7.72 0.15 -9.27
N PRO A 348 -7.15 -0.90 -9.89
CA PRO A 348 -7.31 -1.16 -11.31
C PRO A 348 -8.76 -1.49 -11.68
N SER A 349 -9.57 -1.97 -10.72
CA SER A 349 -11.00 -2.22 -10.91
C SER A 349 -11.77 -0.98 -11.30
N ILE A 350 -11.39 0.19 -10.77
CA ILE A 350 -12.01 1.47 -11.11
C ILE A 350 -11.71 1.80 -12.57
N SER A 351 -10.45 1.73 -12.99
CA SER A 351 -10.09 2.00 -14.40
C SER A 351 -10.77 1.04 -15.37
N VAL A 352 -10.92 -0.24 -15.01
CA VAL A 352 -11.68 -1.20 -15.84
C VAL A 352 -13.16 -0.85 -15.89
N TYR A 353 -13.78 -0.52 -14.75
CA TYR A 353 -15.18 -0.10 -14.69
C TYR A 353 -15.45 1.09 -15.61
N GLU A 354 -14.64 2.15 -15.48
CA GLU A 354 -14.80 3.39 -16.25
C GLU A 354 -14.57 3.15 -17.76
N ASN A 355 -13.57 2.33 -18.12
CA ASN A 355 -13.30 1.99 -19.51
C ASN A 355 -14.40 1.12 -20.14
N LEU A 356 -15.04 0.23 -19.38
CA LEU A 356 -16.20 -0.55 -19.84
C LEU A 356 -17.42 0.35 -20.10
N ILE A 357 -17.72 1.29 -19.20
CA ILE A 357 -18.80 2.28 -19.40
C ILE A 357 -18.52 3.13 -20.63
N LYS A 358 -17.28 3.64 -20.77
CA LYS A 358 -16.86 4.42 -21.94
C LYS A 358 -17.00 3.65 -23.24
N SER A 359 -16.86 2.33 -23.19
CA SER A 359 -17.06 1.41 -24.32
C SER A 359 -18.54 1.05 -24.57
N GLY A 360 -19.47 1.63 -23.81
CA GLY A 360 -20.91 1.48 -23.97
C GLY A 360 -21.52 0.26 -23.30
N ALA A 361 -20.81 -0.40 -22.37
CA ALA A 361 -21.38 -1.48 -21.56
C ALA A 361 -22.24 -0.92 -20.41
N SER A 362 -23.23 -1.69 -19.96
CA SER A 362 -23.93 -1.46 -18.69
C SER A 362 -23.19 -2.24 -17.61
N VAL A 363 -22.56 -1.53 -16.67
CA VAL A 363 -21.64 -2.13 -15.70
C VAL A 363 -22.21 -2.00 -14.30
N ASP A 364 -22.33 -3.12 -13.59
CA ASP A 364 -22.54 -3.15 -12.15
C ASP A 364 -21.27 -3.70 -11.49
N PHE A 365 -21.06 -3.41 -10.21
CA PHE A 365 -20.00 -4.04 -9.43
C PHE A 365 -20.54 -4.65 -8.13
N CYS A 366 -19.91 -5.73 -7.69
CA CYS A 366 -20.15 -6.36 -6.40
C CYS A 366 -18.84 -6.46 -5.62
N ASP A 367 -18.74 -5.68 -4.55
CA ASP A 367 -17.67 -5.75 -3.56
C ASP A 367 -18.27 -5.66 -2.15
N PRO A 368 -18.21 -6.75 -1.36
CA PRO A 368 -18.76 -6.78 0.00
C PRO A 368 -18.04 -5.88 1.01
N LEU A 369 -16.81 -5.44 0.71
CA LEU A 369 -15.99 -4.62 1.60
C LEU A 369 -15.95 -3.17 1.10
N ALA A 370 -15.58 -2.96 -0.18
CA ALA A 370 -15.54 -1.64 -0.80
C ALA A 370 -16.90 -1.27 -1.42
N THR A 371 -17.86 -0.93 -0.55
CA THR A 371 -19.28 -0.81 -0.94
C THR A 371 -19.65 0.41 -1.77
N LYS A 372 -18.80 1.45 -1.80
CA LYS A 372 -19.06 2.69 -2.53
C LYS A 372 -17.79 3.19 -3.18
N TYR A 373 -17.90 3.68 -4.40
CA TYR A 373 -16.81 4.39 -5.05
C TYR A 373 -17.35 5.65 -5.74
N ARG A 374 -16.50 6.66 -5.91
CA ARG A 374 -16.84 7.89 -6.62
C ARG A 374 -16.23 7.84 -8.02
N ASP A 375 -17.08 7.91 -9.04
CA ASP A 375 -16.65 7.86 -10.43
C ASP A 375 -15.93 9.13 -10.90
N TYR A 376 -15.41 9.10 -12.13
CA TYR A 376 -14.68 10.24 -12.71
C TYR A 376 -15.57 11.47 -12.97
N ASN A 377 -16.90 11.31 -12.95
CA ASN A 377 -17.86 12.42 -13.03
C ASN A 377 -18.25 12.94 -11.63
N GLY A 378 -17.71 12.35 -10.58
CA GLY A 378 -17.97 12.72 -9.20
C GLY A 378 -19.27 12.15 -8.62
N VAL A 379 -19.94 11.22 -9.32
CA VAL A 379 -21.14 10.54 -8.84
C VAL A 379 -20.74 9.33 -8.00
N THR A 380 -21.45 9.12 -6.89
CA THR A 380 -21.23 7.93 -6.05
C THR A 380 -21.98 6.75 -6.65
N GLN A 381 -21.24 5.68 -6.93
CA GLN A 381 -21.77 4.39 -7.33
C GLN A 381 -21.76 3.45 -6.13
N GLU A 382 -22.78 2.62 -6.01
CA GLU A 382 -22.95 1.69 -4.89
C GLU A 382 -22.84 0.25 -5.39
N THR A 383 -22.25 -0.61 -4.55
CA THR A 383 -22.16 -2.05 -4.83
C THR A 383 -23.55 -2.66 -4.90
N ILE A 384 -23.74 -3.62 -5.80
CA ILE A 384 -24.90 -4.50 -5.73
C ILE A 384 -24.70 -5.51 -4.57
N PRO A 385 -25.79 -6.00 -3.95
CA PRO A 385 -25.72 -7.09 -2.98
C PRO A 385 -25.13 -8.36 -3.60
N LEU A 386 -24.38 -9.12 -2.80
CA LEU A 386 -23.89 -10.44 -3.20
C LEU A 386 -25.05 -11.44 -3.25
N ASP A 387 -25.63 -11.60 -4.44
CA ASP A 387 -26.67 -12.57 -4.75
C ASP A 387 -26.34 -13.29 -6.06
N TYR A 388 -25.81 -14.52 -5.92
CA TYR A 388 -25.34 -15.31 -7.04
C TYR A 388 -26.44 -15.61 -8.07
N ASN A 389 -27.72 -15.68 -7.67
CA ASN A 389 -28.82 -15.97 -8.61
C ASN A 389 -28.96 -14.88 -9.69
N ARG A 390 -28.55 -13.65 -9.38
CA ARG A 390 -28.60 -12.52 -10.32
C ARG A 390 -27.49 -12.56 -11.37
N PHE A 391 -26.44 -13.35 -11.15
CA PHE A 391 -25.25 -13.34 -12.01
C PHE A 391 -25.58 -13.83 -13.42
N ALA A 392 -26.62 -14.67 -13.55
CA ALA A 392 -27.10 -15.19 -14.83
C ALA A 392 -27.73 -14.11 -15.72
N THR A 393 -28.06 -12.94 -15.15
CA THR A 393 -28.62 -11.80 -15.89
C THR A 393 -27.58 -10.93 -16.56
N TYR A 394 -26.28 -11.18 -16.28
CA TYR A 394 -25.15 -10.50 -16.91
C TYR A 394 -24.61 -11.34 -18.06
N ASP A 395 -24.19 -10.65 -19.12
CA ASP A 395 -23.58 -11.27 -20.28
C ASP A 395 -22.13 -11.71 -20.00
N LEU A 396 -21.46 -11.02 -19.09
CA LEU A 396 -20.10 -11.31 -18.65
C LEU A 396 -19.91 -10.95 -17.17
N VAL A 397 -19.30 -11.85 -16.42
CA VAL A 397 -18.78 -11.60 -15.07
C VAL A 397 -17.26 -11.51 -15.14
N ILE A 398 -16.66 -10.46 -14.59
CA ILE A 398 -15.22 -10.24 -14.59
C ILE A 398 -14.70 -10.31 -13.15
N MET A 399 -13.80 -11.25 -12.88
CA MET A 399 -13.12 -11.38 -11.59
C MET A 399 -11.96 -10.38 -11.54
N MET A 400 -12.04 -9.35 -10.70
CA MET A 400 -10.98 -8.36 -10.53
C MET A 400 -10.20 -8.57 -9.24
N THR A 401 -10.92 -8.58 -8.11
CA THR A 401 -10.36 -8.79 -6.78
C THR A 401 -11.11 -9.92 -6.10
N CYS A 402 -10.39 -10.97 -5.73
CA CYS A 402 -10.99 -12.23 -5.30
C CYS A 402 -11.01 -12.35 -3.79
N HIS A 403 -11.91 -11.61 -3.13
CA HIS A 403 -12.12 -11.73 -1.67
C HIS A 403 -12.49 -13.17 -1.28
N ASP A 404 -12.08 -13.59 -0.09
CA ASP A 404 -12.32 -14.94 0.45
C ASP A 404 -13.82 -15.25 0.59
N ILE A 405 -14.65 -14.21 0.73
CA ILE A 405 -16.12 -14.30 0.84
C ILE A 405 -16.80 -14.79 -0.46
N PHE A 406 -16.11 -14.71 -1.60
CA PHE A 406 -16.67 -15.13 -2.88
C PHE A 406 -16.64 -16.65 -3.05
N ASP A 407 -17.81 -17.24 -3.25
CA ASP A 407 -17.97 -18.66 -3.56
C ASP A 407 -17.78 -18.89 -5.06
N LYS A 408 -16.63 -19.48 -5.40
CA LYS A 408 -16.23 -19.74 -6.80
C LYS A 408 -17.14 -20.73 -7.49
N GLU A 409 -17.68 -21.72 -6.78
CA GLU A 409 -18.61 -22.70 -7.36
C GLU A 409 -19.94 -22.03 -7.71
N GLN A 410 -20.45 -21.16 -6.84
CA GLN A 410 -21.67 -20.40 -7.09
C GLN A 410 -21.48 -19.39 -8.23
N ILE A 411 -20.34 -18.70 -8.29
CA ILE A 411 -20.00 -17.82 -9.41
C ILE A 411 -19.98 -18.62 -10.72
N PHE A 412 -19.29 -19.76 -10.73
CA PHE A 412 -19.24 -20.62 -11.90
C PHE A 412 -20.63 -21.09 -12.31
N ALA A 413 -21.43 -21.64 -11.39
CA ALA A 413 -22.74 -22.18 -11.67
C ALA A 413 -23.72 -21.13 -12.22
N ASN A 414 -23.68 -19.91 -11.69
CA ASN A 414 -24.67 -18.87 -11.99
C ASN A 414 -24.22 -17.83 -13.03
N SER A 415 -23.04 -17.95 -13.64
CA SER A 415 -22.57 -16.98 -14.65
C SER A 415 -22.64 -17.52 -16.07
N ALA A 416 -23.04 -16.67 -17.02
CA ALA A 416 -23.10 -17.02 -18.44
C ALA A 416 -21.70 -17.11 -19.09
N LEU A 417 -20.87 -16.09 -18.88
CA LEU A 417 -19.46 -16.04 -19.23
C LEU A 417 -18.66 -15.45 -18.07
N ILE A 418 -17.42 -15.90 -17.90
CA ILE A 418 -16.51 -15.45 -16.85
C ILE A 418 -15.18 -15.05 -17.50
N LEU A 419 -14.69 -13.86 -17.18
CA LEU A 419 -13.31 -13.45 -17.42
C LEU A 419 -12.56 -13.45 -16.09
N ASP A 420 -11.63 -14.38 -15.94
CA ASP A 420 -10.81 -14.53 -14.75
C ASP A 420 -9.46 -13.82 -14.93
N THR A 421 -9.25 -12.71 -14.23
CA THR A 421 -8.00 -11.92 -14.30
C THR A 421 -6.92 -12.35 -13.29
N LYS A 422 -7.24 -13.29 -12.39
CA LYS A 422 -6.38 -13.71 -11.28
C LYS A 422 -6.10 -15.21 -11.24
N ASN A 423 -6.59 -15.95 -12.23
CA ASN A 423 -6.45 -17.41 -12.36
C ASN A 423 -7.03 -18.21 -11.18
N VAL A 424 -8.05 -17.66 -10.53
CA VAL A 424 -8.76 -18.31 -9.41
C VAL A 424 -9.77 -19.36 -9.86
N MET A 425 -10.14 -19.36 -11.15
CA MET A 425 -11.08 -20.30 -11.77
C MET A 425 -10.37 -21.40 -12.55
N SER A 426 -9.06 -21.60 -12.36
CA SER A 426 -8.24 -22.58 -13.08
C SER A 426 -8.75 -24.02 -13.00
N SER A 427 -9.41 -24.41 -11.91
CA SER A 427 -10.02 -25.74 -11.73
C SER A 427 -11.33 -25.94 -12.50
N PHE A 428 -11.94 -24.87 -13.04
CA PHE A 428 -13.24 -24.90 -13.71
C PHE A 428 -13.08 -24.87 -15.24
N ALA A 429 -12.40 -25.87 -15.80
CA ALA A 429 -12.16 -25.95 -17.24
C ALA A 429 -13.48 -25.99 -18.03
N SER A 430 -13.82 -24.88 -18.69
CA SER A 430 -15.07 -24.73 -19.44
C SER A 430 -14.95 -23.65 -20.50
N ASN A 431 -15.68 -23.78 -21.60
CA ASN A 431 -15.73 -22.78 -22.68
C ASN A 431 -16.39 -21.45 -22.26
N LYS A 432 -17.00 -21.38 -21.07
CA LYS A 432 -17.53 -20.13 -20.50
C LYS A 432 -16.50 -19.36 -19.67
N VAL A 433 -15.35 -19.95 -19.36
CA VAL A 433 -14.30 -19.31 -18.55
C VAL A 433 -13.13 -18.94 -19.47
N THR A 434 -12.92 -17.64 -19.65
CA THR A 434 -11.71 -17.09 -20.26
C THR A 434 -10.76 -16.69 -19.14
N ARG A 435 -9.49 -17.10 -19.21
CA ARG A 435 -8.46 -16.70 -18.26
C ARG A 435 -7.50 -15.70 -18.89
N PHE A 436 -7.08 -14.73 -18.09
CA PHE A 436 -6.01 -13.80 -18.42
C PHE A 436 -4.68 -14.55 -18.53
N GLY A 437 -3.96 -14.44 -19.65
CA GLY A 437 -2.74 -15.22 -19.88
C GLY A 437 -2.95 -16.74 -19.95
N GLY A 438 -4.20 -17.21 -20.00
CA GLY A 438 -4.51 -18.63 -20.12
C GLY A 438 -4.19 -19.14 -21.52
N GLY A 439 -3.53 -20.29 -21.59
CA GLY A 439 -3.29 -20.99 -22.85
C GLY A 439 -4.58 -21.62 -23.39
N PRO A 440 -4.52 -22.27 -24.57
CA PRO A 440 -5.65 -23.03 -25.09
C PRO A 440 -6.12 -24.05 -24.04
N VAL A 441 -7.43 -24.21 -23.90
CA VAL A 441 -8.02 -25.23 -23.02
C VAL A 441 -7.60 -26.59 -23.56
N VAL A 442 -6.51 -27.16 -23.03
CA VAL A 442 -6.12 -28.51 -23.37
C VAL A 442 -7.10 -29.42 -22.64
N HIS A 443 -8.02 -30.02 -23.40
CA HIS A 443 -8.78 -31.18 -22.96
C HIS A 443 -7.80 -32.33 -22.77
N THR A 444 -7.05 -32.34 -21.67
CA THR A 444 -6.42 -33.56 -21.21
C THR A 444 -7.55 -34.41 -20.66
N GLU A 445 -8.01 -35.37 -21.47
CA GLU A 445 -8.62 -36.58 -20.93
C GLU A 445 -7.59 -37.14 -19.94
N LYS A 446 -7.75 -36.84 -18.65
CA LYS A 446 -7.15 -37.65 -17.61
C LYS A 446 -7.85 -39.00 -17.71
N THR A 447 -7.33 -39.85 -18.59
CA THR A 447 -7.58 -41.28 -18.54
C THR A 447 -7.04 -41.71 -17.17
N ILE A 448 -7.95 -41.85 -16.21
CA ILE A 448 -7.71 -42.64 -15.02
C ILE A 448 -7.56 -44.07 -15.55
N MET A 449 -6.33 -44.47 -15.89
CA MET A 449 -5.98 -45.88 -15.98
C MET A 449 -5.51 -46.33 -14.60
N ALA A 450 -6.10 -47.46 -14.20
CA ALA A 450 -6.12 -48.13 -12.91
C ALA A 450 -4.77 -48.25 -12.17
#